data_AF-A0A9P7FG56-F1
#
_entry.id   AF-A0A9P7FG56-F1
#
_cell.length_a   1.000
_cell.length_b   1.000
_cell.length_c   1.000
_cell.angle_alpha   90.00
_cell.angle_beta   90.00
_cell.angle_gamma   90.00
#
_symmetry.space_group_name_H-M   'P 1'
#
loop_
_entity.id
_entity.type
_entity.pdbx_description
1 polymer ?
#
loop_
_entity_poly.entity_id
_entity_poly.type
_entity_poly.pdbx_seq_one_letter_code
_entity_poly.pdbx_strand_id
1 'polypeptide(L)'
;MASVEIIRGIASGDAECPESKSSGPSFGLGWFSKDHIKQGKVKSRQVPAESPLGFTVYRKPPVYVGGSSVLVQVWAVGLDDVDARLVGVHPPLSKQPSPGTPHKTEEKNDGKRPVPLGYIPGRSFVGRILEVGWDVDKHSLKKGDWVVGLNSVQKCGALTEFILVDRHRIHYVPHPNIPDQPSLVLSSLSEDDKVGQRNSLVFPAVNEPNGLTVDELALLPLSGVPAYRAVRTLTHITRALVQPDVAAWRPRRNGHSREVTSDTDEDDVVIMQRRFDTTRPRILILRGHDGPGALALQMLVRAGWSVWAHVPVPFDLPGLPPHEFEEDLQDEDKKRTLAIRRVMLERIEKRLRGWGADETEKTSVTALFTYLARTRVRFDAVIDTIGGREIWEAGRTLLSLPVHDAARASIEGQFTTLVGDAPDRVVSTASDHFRAGVRALRIGNSKGALQVHDDAEFSQPSVTPARGKRDRRKMKPRSVNYAWVNVMSDVDWEGADVRDSLSATLAMAVKEGVRPAVGLSDFPDLSKKGKERMKNKFGGGDGETLGKVIPFENTPQVFIAGGGLEHGGTVVSRIAG
;
A
#
# COMPACT_ATOMS: atom_id res chain seq x y z
N MET A 1 23.71 -2.79 22.00
CA MET A 1 22.31 -2.90 21.60
C MET A 1 22.27 -3.25 20.13
N ALA A 2 21.40 -4.18 19.76
CA ALA A 2 21.17 -4.56 18.37
C ALA A 2 20.41 -3.45 17.60
N SER A 3 20.82 -3.22 16.36
CA SER A 3 20.21 -2.26 15.44
C SER A 3 20.37 -2.71 13.99
N VAL A 4 19.46 -2.25 13.12
CA VAL A 4 19.64 -2.35 11.67
C VAL A 4 19.89 -0.96 11.13
N GLU A 5 21.02 -0.77 10.45
CA GLU A 5 21.48 0.55 10.03
C GLU A 5 22.16 0.52 8.67
N ILE A 6 22.31 1.69 8.06
CA ILE A 6 23.09 1.85 6.83
C ILE A 6 24.58 1.65 7.16
N ILE A 7 25.14 0.54 6.69
CA ILE A 7 26.55 0.19 6.89
C ILE A 7 27.43 0.47 5.66
N ARG A 8 26.81 0.80 4.52
CA ARG A 8 27.50 1.09 3.26
C ARG A 8 27.01 2.41 2.69
N GLY A 9 27.94 3.23 2.19
CA GLY A 9 27.58 4.47 1.54
C GLY A 9 26.78 4.16 0.26
N ILE A 10 25.62 4.81 0.09
CA ILE A 10 24.73 4.65 -1.09
C ILE A 10 25.38 5.17 -2.40
N ALA A 11 26.61 5.67 -2.35
CA ALA A 11 27.27 6.42 -3.42
C ALA A 11 27.87 5.58 -4.58
N SER A 12 27.49 4.31 -4.79
CA SER A 12 28.24 3.44 -5.72
C SER A 12 27.41 2.54 -6.65
N GLY A 13 26.11 2.80 -6.82
CA GLY A 13 25.23 1.90 -7.58
C GLY A 13 25.35 1.95 -9.11
N ASP A 14 25.54 3.13 -9.73
CA ASP A 14 25.32 3.29 -11.18
C ASP A 14 26.40 4.08 -11.93
N ALA A 15 27.55 4.35 -11.30
CA ALA A 15 28.68 4.90 -12.05
C ALA A 15 29.43 3.75 -12.74
N GLU A 16 28.98 3.36 -13.94
CA GLU A 16 29.87 2.73 -14.92
C GLU A 16 31.05 3.69 -15.12
N CYS A 17 32.16 3.42 -14.44
CA CYS A 17 33.40 4.16 -14.60
C CYS A 17 33.89 3.87 -16.03
N PRO A 18 33.97 4.85 -16.94
CA PRO A 18 34.55 4.60 -18.24
C PRO A 18 36.02 4.25 -18.03
N GLU A 19 36.42 3.04 -18.43
CA GLU A 19 37.82 2.61 -18.46
C GLU A 19 38.66 3.67 -19.17
N SER A 20 39.41 4.45 -18.40
CA SER A 20 40.42 5.34 -18.94
C SER A 20 41.58 4.48 -19.45
N LYS A 21 41.69 4.38 -20.78
CA LYS A 21 42.84 3.78 -21.45
C LYS A 21 44.10 4.55 -21.04
N SER A 22 44.88 4.00 -20.12
CA SER A 22 46.23 4.48 -19.84
C SER A 22 47.16 4.06 -20.98
N SER A 23 47.57 5.03 -21.78
CA SER A 23 48.71 4.94 -22.68
C SER A 23 50.01 4.86 -21.86
N GLY A 24 50.83 3.84 -22.11
CA GLY A 24 52.22 3.75 -21.66
C GLY A 24 53.08 3.06 -22.73
N PRO A 25 54.37 3.43 -22.90
CA PRO A 25 55.11 3.16 -24.13
C PRO A 25 55.99 1.88 -24.08
N SER A 26 56.14 1.28 -25.26
CA SER A 26 57.22 0.44 -25.81
C SER A 26 58.26 -0.21 -24.86
N PHE A 27 58.41 -1.55 -24.93
CA PHE A 27 59.58 -2.29 -25.45
C PHE A 27 59.37 -3.81 -25.27
N GLY A 28 59.69 -4.62 -26.30
CA GLY A 28 59.80 -6.08 -26.18
C GLY A 28 59.39 -6.88 -27.41
N LEU A 29 60.36 -7.25 -28.25
CA LEU A 29 60.25 -8.24 -29.33
C LEU A 29 59.81 -9.62 -28.80
N GLY A 30 58.91 -10.31 -29.50
CA GLY A 30 58.59 -11.72 -29.22
C GLY A 30 57.44 -12.32 -30.05
N TRP A 31 57.82 -12.91 -31.18
CA TRP A 31 57.15 -13.87 -32.07
C TRP A 31 55.84 -14.61 -31.69
N PHE A 32 54.93 -14.64 -32.69
CA PHE A 32 53.92 -15.65 -33.10
C PHE A 32 52.98 -16.32 -32.07
N SER A 33 51.67 -16.04 -32.16
CA SER A 33 50.66 -17.06 -32.50
C SER A 33 49.32 -16.41 -32.82
N LYS A 34 48.71 -16.82 -33.93
CA LYS A 34 47.45 -16.31 -34.50
C LYS A 34 46.35 -17.31 -34.17
N ASP A 35 45.63 -17.08 -33.07
CA ASP A 35 44.44 -17.85 -32.71
C ASP A 35 43.17 -16.99 -32.77
N HIS A 36 42.21 -17.45 -33.57
CA HIS A 36 40.88 -16.89 -33.69
C HIS A 36 40.06 -17.19 -32.42
N ILE A 37 40.08 -16.29 -31.44
CA ILE A 37 39.17 -16.34 -30.30
C ILE A 37 37.81 -15.77 -30.72
N LYS A 38 36.83 -16.67 -30.83
CA LYS A 38 35.41 -16.33 -31.00
C LYS A 38 34.96 -15.49 -29.81
N GLN A 39 34.41 -14.30 -30.07
CA GLN A 39 33.76 -13.44 -29.08
C GLN A 39 32.53 -14.17 -28.51
N GLY A 40 32.74 -14.89 -27.41
CA GLY A 40 31.66 -15.36 -26.55
C GLY A 40 31.03 -14.15 -25.86
N LYS A 41 29.74 -13.93 -26.12
CA LYS A 41 28.89 -12.92 -25.47
C LYS A 41 28.83 -13.26 -23.97
N VAL A 42 29.73 -12.69 -23.18
CA VAL A 42 29.73 -12.86 -21.71
C VAL A 42 28.45 -12.22 -21.18
N LYS A 43 27.48 -13.05 -20.80
CA LYS A 43 26.34 -12.62 -19.98
C LYS A 43 26.93 -12.05 -18.70
N SER A 44 26.84 -10.73 -18.54
CA SER A 44 27.15 -10.07 -17.27
C SER A 44 26.30 -10.74 -16.19
N ARG A 45 26.98 -11.47 -15.30
CA ARG A 45 26.37 -12.07 -14.12
C ARG A 45 25.95 -10.90 -13.25
N GLN A 46 24.66 -10.57 -13.26
CA GLN A 46 24.10 -9.59 -12.33
C GLN A 46 24.43 -10.06 -10.91
N VAL A 47 25.34 -9.33 -10.27
CA VAL A 47 25.63 -9.53 -8.85
C VAL A 47 24.33 -9.20 -8.11
N PRO A 48 23.79 -10.10 -7.28
CA PRO A 48 22.56 -9.84 -6.55
C PRO A 48 22.72 -8.55 -5.76
N ALA A 49 21.77 -7.63 -5.91
CA ALA A 49 21.78 -6.35 -5.24
C ALA A 49 21.86 -6.57 -3.72
N GLU A 50 23.03 -6.30 -3.13
CA GLU A 50 23.22 -6.40 -1.69
C GLU A 50 22.48 -5.26 -1.00
N SER A 51 21.80 -5.56 0.11
CA SER A 51 21.08 -4.56 0.90
C SER A 51 22.04 -3.46 1.38
N PRO A 52 21.63 -2.17 1.35
CA PRO A 52 22.43 -1.08 1.94
C PRO A 52 22.50 -1.16 3.47
N LEU A 53 21.66 -2.00 4.09
CA LEU A 53 21.54 -2.15 5.53
C LEU A 53 22.32 -3.36 6.05
N GLY A 54 22.74 -3.24 7.31
CA GLY A 54 23.38 -4.31 8.06
C GLY A 54 22.83 -4.39 9.47
N PHE A 55 22.81 -5.60 10.02
CA PHE A 55 22.51 -5.85 11.42
C PHE A 55 23.79 -5.68 12.27
N THR A 56 23.72 -4.86 13.31
CA THR A 56 24.87 -4.49 14.15
C THR A 56 24.51 -4.54 15.63
N VAL A 57 25.48 -4.81 16.52
CA VAL A 57 25.24 -4.98 17.98
C VAL A 57 26.10 -4.06 18.87
N TYR A 58 26.96 -3.24 18.25
CA TYR A 58 27.99 -2.48 18.98
C TYR A 58 27.51 -1.15 19.59
N ARG A 59 26.28 -0.71 19.31
CA ARG A 59 25.77 0.59 19.79
C ARG A 59 25.51 0.57 21.30
N LYS A 60 25.80 1.67 21.98
CA LYS A 60 25.43 1.85 23.39
C LYS A 60 23.95 2.25 23.48
N PRO A 61 23.18 1.69 24.43
CA PRO A 61 21.80 2.11 24.65
C PRO A 61 21.73 3.58 25.10
N PRO A 62 20.62 4.29 24.85
CA PRO A 62 20.42 5.63 25.37
C PRO A 62 20.49 5.65 26.90
N VAL A 63 21.28 6.56 27.48
CA VAL A 63 21.53 6.64 28.94
C VAL A 63 20.77 7.80 29.60
N TYR A 64 20.32 8.78 28.82
CA TYR A 64 19.62 9.96 29.32
C TYR A 64 18.24 10.07 28.68
N VAL A 65 17.22 10.24 29.52
CA VAL A 65 15.84 10.48 29.10
C VAL A 65 15.50 11.95 29.29
N GLY A 66 15.26 12.67 28.20
CA GLY A 66 14.84 14.07 28.23
C GLY A 66 13.49 14.26 28.93
N GLY A 67 13.20 15.47 29.40
CA GLY A 67 12.00 15.78 30.20
C GLY A 67 10.67 15.33 29.56
N SER A 68 10.47 15.59 28.27
CA SER A 68 9.27 15.19 27.51
C SER A 68 9.40 13.84 26.79
N SER A 69 10.50 13.11 27.03
CA SER A 69 10.83 11.88 26.31
C SER A 69 10.51 10.64 27.11
N VAL A 70 10.36 9.52 26.41
CA VAL A 70 10.12 8.19 26.98
C VAL A 70 11.12 7.23 26.36
N LEU A 71 11.79 6.43 27.21
CA LEU A 71 12.65 5.34 26.78
C LEU A 71 11.83 4.06 26.67
N VAL A 72 11.82 3.46 25.48
CA VAL A 72 11.04 2.27 25.17
C VAL A 72 11.97 1.15 24.74
N GLN A 73 11.75 -0.05 25.31
CA GLN A 73 12.27 -1.30 24.76
C GLN A 73 11.37 -1.74 23.61
N VAL A 74 11.90 -1.77 22.40
CA VAL A 74 11.13 -2.10 21.20
C VAL A 74 10.98 -3.61 21.07
N TRP A 75 9.75 -4.05 20.82
CA TRP A 75 9.41 -5.47 20.62
C TRP A 75 9.23 -5.81 19.15
N ALA A 76 8.56 -4.94 18.40
CA ALA A 76 8.43 -5.08 16.96
C ALA A 76 8.29 -3.72 16.28
N VAL A 77 8.67 -3.69 15.01
CA VAL A 77 8.69 -2.50 14.16
C VAL A 77 7.89 -2.76 12.90
N GLY A 78 6.97 -1.86 12.59
CA GLY A 78 6.27 -1.84 11.31
C GLY A 78 7.06 -1.06 10.27
N LEU A 79 7.16 -1.63 9.07
CA LEU A 79 7.90 -1.08 7.93
C LEU A 79 6.98 -0.95 6.71
N ASP A 80 7.20 0.09 5.93
CA ASP A 80 6.49 0.36 4.66
C ASP A 80 7.42 0.86 3.54
N ASP A 81 6.79 1.21 2.41
CA ASP A 81 7.48 1.74 1.24
C ASP A 81 8.15 3.10 1.49
N VAL A 82 7.72 3.86 2.50
CA VAL A 82 8.40 5.10 2.92
C VAL A 82 9.75 4.78 3.55
N ASP A 83 9.81 3.78 4.42
CA ASP A 83 11.07 3.34 5.04
C ASP A 83 12.07 2.82 4.00
N ALA A 84 11.59 2.08 2.98
CA ALA A 84 12.43 1.63 1.86
C ALA A 84 13.05 2.81 1.08
N ARG A 85 12.24 3.81 0.74
CA ARG A 85 12.71 4.99 0.00
C ARG A 85 13.70 5.83 0.81
N LEU A 86 13.54 5.90 2.13
CA LEU A 86 14.47 6.64 3.01
C LEU A 86 15.88 6.06 3.02
N VAL A 87 16.04 4.77 2.74
CA VAL A 87 17.36 4.12 2.63
C VAL A 87 17.85 3.98 1.19
N GLY A 88 17.19 4.66 0.25
CA GLY A 88 17.56 4.66 -1.18
C GLY A 88 17.08 3.43 -1.96
N VAL A 89 16.24 2.57 -1.36
CA VAL A 89 15.61 1.46 -2.10
C VAL A 89 14.41 2.03 -2.84
N HIS A 90 14.61 2.27 -4.13
CA HIS A 90 13.53 2.69 -5.01
C HIS A 90 12.82 1.46 -5.58
N PRO A 91 11.48 1.46 -5.63
CA PRO A 91 10.78 0.44 -6.39
C PRO A 91 11.28 0.48 -7.84
N PRO A 92 11.45 -0.67 -8.51
CA PRO A 92 11.86 -0.69 -9.90
C PRO A 92 10.88 0.18 -10.70
N LEU A 93 11.39 1.22 -11.37
CA LEU A 93 10.57 1.99 -12.30
C LEU A 93 9.95 0.98 -13.26
N SER A 94 8.62 0.91 -13.29
CA SER A 94 7.94 0.11 -14.30
C SER A 94 8.44 0.62 -15.64
N LYS A 95 9.14 -0.24 -16.39
CA LYS A 95 9.61 0.03 -17.76
C LYS A 95 8.42 0.11 -18.73
N GLN A 96 7.39 0.89 -18.40
CA GLN A 96 6.34 1.19 -19.35
C GLN A 96 6.92 2.18 -20.36
N PRO A 97 7.01 1.81 -21.64
CA PRO A 97 7.36 2.76 -22.68
C PRO A 97 6.22 3.78 -22.75
N SER A 98 6.48 5.00 -22.31
CA SER A 98 5.59 6.14 -22.58
C SER A 98 5.56 6.33 -24.10
N PRO A 99 4.40 6.18 -24.77
CA PRO A 99 4.32 6.43 -26.19
C PRO A 99 4.33 7.94 -26.42
N GLY A 100 5.42 8.46 -27.00
CA GLY A 100 5.35 9.69 -27.81
C GLY A 100 6.08 10.96 -27.37
N THR A 101 6.95 10.96 -26.35
CA THR A 101 7.72 12.19 -26.01
C THR A 101 9.21 12.06 -26.32
N PRO A 102 9.71 12.69 -27.42
CA PRO A 102 11.14 12.80 -27.69
C PRO A 102 11.74 13.94 -26.87
N HIS A 103 11.76 13.81 -25.55
CA HIS A 103 12.58 14.67 -24.70
C HIS A 103 13.28 13.80 -23.65
N LYS A 104 14.52 13.42 -23.98
CA LYS A 104 15.54 13.13 -22.97
C LYS A 104 15.83 14.43 -22.24
N THR A 105 14.98 14.79 -21.29
CA THR A 105 15.41 15.73 -20.26
C THR A 105 16.37 14.94 -19.40
N GLU A 106 17.66 15.25 -19.47
CA GLU A 106 18.61 14.79 -18.47
C GLU A 106 18.04 15.19 -17.11
N GLU A 107 17.52 14.21 -16.36
CA GLU A 107 17.23 14.39 -14.95
C GLU A 107 18.57 14.74 -14.31
N LYS A 108 18.80 16.05 -14.14
CA LYS A 108 19.80 16.52 -13.19
C LYS A 108 19.44 15.83 -11.88
N ASN A 109 20.31 14.89 -11.47
CA ASN A 109 20.33 14.33 -10.13
C ASN A 109 20.54 15.52 -9.18
N ASP A 110 19.45 16.21 -8.83
CA ASP A 110 19.41 17.21 -7.78
C ASP A 110 19.96 16.52 -6.54
N GLY A 111 21.18 16.89 -6.15
CA GLY A 111 22.08 16.11 -5.32
C GLY A 111 21.38 15.43 -4.15
N LYS A 112 20.96 14.18 -4.36
CA LYS A 112 20.46 13.31 -3.30
C LYS A 112 21.64 13.15 -2.35
N ARG A 113 21.60 13.89 -1.23
CA ARG A 113 22.63 13.74 -0.20
C ARG A 113 22.63 12.26 0.19
N PRO A 114 23.77 11.57 0.08
CA PRO A 114 23.85 10.18 0.49
C PRO A 114 23.40 10.10 1.95
N VAL A 115 22.50 9.16 2.24
CA VAL A 115 22.01 8.96 3.60
C VAL A 115 23.23 8.61 4.47
N PRO A 116 23.42 9.27 5.63
CA PRO A 116 24.61 9.10 6.43
C PRO A 116 24.74 7.64 6.91
N LEU A 117 25.99 7.15 6.94
CA LEU A 117 26.32 5.89 7.60
C LEU A 117 25.81 5.92 9.05
N GLY A 118 25.22 4.81 9.49
CA GLY A 118 24.62 4.69 10.81
C GLY A 118 23.20 5.25 10.93
N TYR A 119 22.54 5.64 9.83
CA TYR A 119 21.10 5.90 9.84
C TYR A 119 20.31 4.62 10.12
N ILE A 120 19.36 4.69 11.06
CA ILE A 120 18.48 3.58 11.47
C ILE A 120 17.07 3.84 10.92
N PRO A 121 16.54 2.99 10.01
CA PRO A 121 15.19 3.14 9.47
C PRO A 121 14.09 2.69 10.46
N GLY A 122 12.84 2.80 10.03
CA GLY A 122 11.66 2.41 10.79
C GLY A 122 11.11 3.56 11.63
N ARG A 123 9.79 3.74 11.57
CA ARG A 123 9.07 4.82 12.26
C ARG A 123 8.04 4.31 13.26
N SER A 124 7.42 3.18 12.95
CA SER A 124 6.31 2.61 13.71
C SER A 124 6.81 1.49 14.58
N PHE A 125 6.43 1.48 15.86
CA PHE A 125 6.88 0.46 16.79
C PHE A 125 5.82 0.15 17.83
N VAL A 126 5.94 -1.04 18.41
CA VAL A 126 5.32 -1.44 19.67
C VAL A 126 6.42 -1.82 20.65
N GLY A 127 6.25 -1.48 21.92
CA GLY A 127 7.24 -1.79 22.93
C GLY A 127 6.77 -1.53 24.35
N ARG A 128 7.71 -1.68 25.28
CA ARG A 128 7.47 -1.50 26.72
C ARG A 128 8.28 -0.33 27.26
N ILE A 129 7.64 0.52 28.06
CA ILE A 129 8.30 1.68 28.67
C ILE A 129 9.32 1.21 29.72
N LEU A 130 10.57 1.66 29.60
CA LEU A 130 11.62 1.44 30.60
C LEU A 130 11.76 2.63 31.56
N GLU A 131 11.64 3.84 31.02
CA GLU A 131 11.83 5.08 31.77
C GLU A 131 11.03 6.22 31.11
N VAL A 132 10.53 7.14 31.93
CA VAL A 132 9.78 8.33 31.50
C VAL A 132 10.49 9.58 31.98
N GLY A 133 10.56 10.59 31.13
CA GLY A 133 11.06 11.90 31.49
C GLY A 133 10.20 12.59 32.54
N TRP A 134 10.79 13.55 33.25
CA TRP A 134 10.16 14.21 34.40
C TRP A 134 8.94 15.08 34.05
N ASP A 135 8.80 15.51 32.80
CA ASP A 135 7.65 16.30 32.31
C ASP A 135 6.54 15.40 31.74
N VAL A 136 6.75 14.08 31.70
CA VAL A 136 5.70 13.14 31.26
C VAL A 136 4.77 12.86 32.43
N ASP A 137 3.48 13.15 32.25
CA ASP A 137 2.47 12.86 33.26
C ASP A 137 2.41 11.36 33.57
N LYS A 138 2.71 11.03 34.82
CA LYS A 138 2.74 9.66 35.35
C LYS A 138 1.37 8.98 35.31
N HIS A 139 0.25 9.72 35.24
CA HIS A 139 -1.06 9.10 35.08
C HIS A 139 -1.29 8.59 33.66
N SER A 140 -0.58 9.18 32.68
CA SER A 140 -0.76 8.86 31.27
C SER A 140 0.20 7.79 30.74
N LEU A 141 1.44 7.74 31.24
CA LEU A 141 2.48 6.79 30.82
C LEU A 141 3.35 6.40 32.02
N LYS A 142 3.53 5.09 32.26
CA LYS A 142 4.31 4.55 33.38
C LYS A 142 5.32 3.52 32.91
N LYS A 143 6.40 3.38 33.67
CA LYS A 143 7.36 2.29 33.50
C LYS A 143 6.64 0.94 33.52
N GLY A 144 6.91 0.11 32.53
CA GLY A 144 6.31 -1.20 32.36
C GLY A 144 5.06 -1.23 31.48
N ASP A 145 4.49 -0.08 31.12
CA ASP A 145 3.34 0.00 30.22
C ASP A 145 3.72 -0.42 28.80
N TRP A 146 2.75 -1.02 28.10
CA TRP A 146 2.83 -1.25 26.67
C TRP A 146 2.40 -0.01 25.91
N VAL A 147 3.11 0.27 24.83
CA VAL A 147 2.94 1.46 24.03
C VAL A 147 3.14 1.17 22.56
N VAL A 148 2.45 1.94 21.73
CA VAL A 148 2.75 2.08 20.30
C VAL A 148 3.17 3.51 20.01
N GLY A 149 4.01 3.69 19.00
CA GLY A 149 4.42 5.03 18.59
C GLY A 149 4.74 5.16 17.12
N LEU A 150 4.76 6.42 16.66
CA LEU A 150 5.07 6.80 15.28
C LEU A 150 6.04 7.99 15.27
N ASN A 151 7.31 7.70 14.98
CA ASN A 151 8.31 8.74 14.78
C ASN A 151 8.11 9.50 13.48
N SER A 152 8.62 10.73 13.44
CA SER A 152 8.69 11.48 12.19
C SER A 152 9.67 10.79 11.25
N VAL A 153 9.41 10.94 9.95
CA VAL A 153 10.31 10.51 8.87
C VAL A 153 11.70 11.16 8.98
N GLN A 154 11.80 12.36 9.58
CA GLN A 154 13.09 13.02 9.81
C GLN A 154 13.92 12.35 10.92
N LYS A 155 13.26 11.80 11.94
CA LYS A 155 13.94 11.21 13.11
C LYS A 155 14.18 9.70 12.92
N CYS A 156 13.18 8.97 12.41
CA CYS A 156 13.16 7.50 12.30
C CYS A 156 13.79 6.80 13.52
N GLY A 157 14.48 5.68 13.33
CA GLY A 157 15.24 5.01 14.38
C GLY A 157 14.53 3.91 15.15
N ALA A 158 13.43 3.35 14.62
CA ALA A 158 12.70 2.28 15.31
C ALA A 158 13.37 0.91 15.23
N LEU A 159 14.18 0.63 14.20
CA LEU A 159 14.91 -0.63 14.02
C LEU A 159 16.12 -0.77 14.95
N THR A 160 15.86 -0.73 16.25
CA THR A 160 16.82 -0.81 17.36
C THR A 160 16.12 -1.39 18.59
N GLU A 161 16.86 -2.02 19.51
CA GLU A 161 16.30 -2.56 20.76
C GLU A 161 15.71 -1.49 21.68
N PHE A 162 16.28 -0.28 21.67
CA PHE A 162 15.87 0.81 22.56
C PHE A 162 15.75 2.12 21.81
N ILE A 163 14.65 2.84 22.05
CA ILE A 163 14.35 4.11 21.37
C ILE A 163 13.88 5.19 22.35
N LEU A 164 14.32 6.43 22.12
CA LEU A 164 13.83 7.62 22.80
C LEU A 164 12.78 8.33 21.94
N VAL A 165 11.56 8.44 22.47
CA VAL A 165 10.40 8.96 21.74
C VAL A 165 9.78 10.09 22.52
N ASP A 166 9.31 11.11 21.81
CA ASP A 166 8.60 12.23 22.43
C ASP A 166 7.19 11.79 22.88
N ARG A 167 6.71 12.28 24.02
CA ARG A 167 5.41 11.92 24.60
C ARG A 167 4.21 12.17 23.67
N HIS A 168 4.32 13.08 22.70
CA HIS A 168 3.26 13.40 21.73
C HIS A 168 3.20 12.42 20.54
N ARG A 169 4.10 11.44 20.51
CA ARG A 169 4.20 10.43 19.42
C ARG A 169 3.99 9.01 19.89
N ILE A 170 3.55 8.85 21.12
CA ILE A 170 3.37 7.56 21.77
C ILE A 170 1.99 7.49 22.43
N HIS A 171 1.39 6.31 22.40
CA HIS A 171 0.10 6.06 23.02
C HIS A 171 0.14 4.74 23.77
N TYR A 172 -0.48 4.73 24.96
CA TYR A 172 -0.67 3.53 25.77
C TYR A 172 -1.52 2.50 25.01
N VAL A 173 -1.18 1.23 25.12
CA VAL A 173 -1.99 0.13 24.59
C VAL A 173 -2.23 -0.94 25.66
N PRO A 174 -3.37 -1.65 25.61
CA PRO A 174 -3.58 -2.85 26.41
C PRO A 174 -2.48 -3.88 26.18
N HIS A 175 -2.33 -4.82 27.12
CA HIS A 175 -1.35 -5.89 26.97
C HIS A 175 -1.58 -6.63 25.63
N PRO A 176 -0.55 -6.74 24.78
CA PRO A 176 -0.70 -7.38 23.49
C PRO A 176 -1.00 -8.86 23.65
N ASN A 177 -1.79 -9.41 22.73
CA ASN A 177 -1.90 -10.85 22.63
C ASN A 177 -0.58 -11.40 22.03
N ILE A 178 0.20 -12.07 22.86
CA ILE A 178 1.39 -12.79 22.44
C ILE A 178 0.95 -14.24 22.29
N PRO A 179 0.72 -14.74 21.06
CA PRO A 179 0.42 -16.15 20.90
C PRO A 179 1.56 -16.94 21.52
N ASP A 180 1.24 -17.78 22.51
CA ASP A 180 2.23 -18.64 23.16
C ASP A 180 3.00 -19.37 22.06
N GLN A 181 4.34 -19.35 22.15
CA GLN A 181 5.14 -20.34 21.42
C GLN A 181 4.49 -21.71 21.68
N PRO A 182 4.46 -22.64 20.70
CA PRO A 182 3.86 -23.94 20.91
C PRO A 182 4.57 -24.60 22.10
N SER A 183 4.00 -24.45 23.29
CA SER A 183 4.23 -25.38 24.37
C SER A 183 3.81 -26.69 23.76
N LEU A 184 4.75 -27.64 23.71
CA LEU A 184 4.50 -29.01 23.34
C LEU A 184 3.57 -29.58 24.42
N VAL A 185 2.30 -29.17 24.42
CA VAL A 185 1.25 -29.87 25.12
C VAL A 185 1.06 -31.11 24.29
N LEU A 186 1.71 -32.17 24.74
CA LEU A 186 1.44 -33.56 24.40
C LEU A 186 -0.03 -33.82 24.73
N SER A 187 -0.93 -33.39 23.84
CA SER A 187 -2.31 -33.79 23.86
C SER A 187 -2.32 -35.28 23.54
N SER A 188 -2.49 -36.06 24.60
CA SER A 188 -2.70 -37.51 24.56
C SER A 188 -3.65 -37.84 23.42
N LEU A 189 -3.16 -38.63 22.48
CA LEU A 189 -3.95 -39.28 21.44
C LEU A 189 -4.99 -40.17 22.14
N SER A 190 -6.22 -39.66 22.29
CA SER A 190 -7.38 -40.54 22.38
C SER A 190 -7.81 -40.81 20.95
N GLU A 191 -7.36 -41.95 20.43
CA GLU A 191 -7.93 -42.57 19.24
C GLU A 191 -9.37 -42.96 19.56
N ASP A 192 -10.34 -42.29 18.93
CA ASP A 192 -11.63 -42.93 18.69
C ASP A 192 -12.31 -42.37 17.44
N ASP A 193 -12.80 -43.31 16.64
CA ASP A 193 -13.35 -43.20 15.29
C ASP A 193 -14.56 -42.23 15.15
N LYS A 194 -14.67 -41.57 13.98
CA LYS A 194 -15.65 -41.94 12.93
C LYS A 194 -15.73 -40.92 11.77
N VAL A 195 -15.40 -41.44 10.59
CA VAL A 195 -15.94 -41.24 9.24
C VAL A 195 -17.02 -40.16 9.04
N GLY A 196 -16.70 -39.22 8.15
CA GLY A 196 -17.63 -38.69 7.15
C GLY A 196 -18.10 -37.24 7.35
N GLN A 197 -17.35 -36.26 6.83
CA GLN A 197 -17.93 -34.94 6.54
C GLN A 197 -17.18 -34.17 5.45
N ARG A 198 -17.98 -33.55 4.59
CA ARG A 198 -17.63 -32.80 3.37
C ARG A 198 -16.63 -31.69 3.65
N ASN A 199 -15.70 -31.50 2.71
CA ASN A 199 -14.77 -30.36 2.61
C ASN A 199 -15.52 -29.03 2.46
N SER A 200 -16.08 -28.52 3.55
CA SER A 200 -16.47 -27.13 3.68
C SER A 200 -15.35 -26.44 4.46
N LEU A 201 -14.50 -25.70 3.74
CA LEU A 201 -13.55 -24.75 4.33
C LEU A 201 -14.33 -23.56 4.90
N VAL A 202 -15.20 -23.83 5.87
CA VAL A 202 -15.71 -22.82 6.78
C VAL A 202 -14.53 -22.52 7.70
N PHE A 203 -13.94 -21.34 7.56
CA PHE A 203 -13.04 -20.82 8.57
C PHE A 203 -13.77 -20.97 9.91
N PRO A 204 -13.21 -21.68 10.90
CA PRO A 204 -13.82 -21.67 12.22
C PRO A 204 -14.04 -20.21 12.59
N ALA A 205 -15.20 -19.88 13.15
CA ALA A 205 -15.33 -18.71 13.98
C ALA A 205 -14.42 -18.98 15.19
N VAL A 206 -13.12 -18.80 14.97
CA VAL A 206 -12.10 -18.81 16.01
C VAL A 206 -12.61 -17.80 17.00
N ASN A 207 -12.74 -18.20 18.27
CA ASN A 207 -12.85 -17.28 19.38
C ASN A 207 -11.64 -16.36 19.27
N GLU A 208 -11.76 -15.27 18.51
CA GLU A 208 -10.62 -14.41 18.24
C GLU A 208 -10.15 -13.93 19.60
N PRO A 209 -8.89 -14.15 19.95
CA PRO A 209 -8.35 -13.65 21.21
C PRO A 209 -8.67 -12.15 21.26
N ASN A 210 -9.29 -11.71 22.36
CA ASN A 210 -9.89 -10.38 22.55
C ASN A 210 -8.87 -9.21 22.54
N GLY A 211 -7.68 -9.37 21.94
CA GLY A 211 -6.61 -8.39 21.91
C GLY A 211 -5.92 -8.30 20.54
N LEU A 212 -5.18 -7.21 20.35
CA LEU A 212 -4.31 -7.00 19.21
C LEU A 212 -2.99 -7.72 19.43
N THR A 213 -2.45 -8.35 18.40
CA THR A 213 -1.12 -8.98 18.48
C THR A 213 -0.01 -7.94 18.45
N VAL A 214 1.21 -8.33 18.86
CA VAL A 214 2.41 -7.48 18.74
C VAL A 214 2.62 -7.05 17.28
N ASP A 215 2.38 -7.94 16.32
CA ASP A 215 2.58 -7.66 14.90
C ASP A 215 1.55 -6.64 14.37
N GLU A 216 0.28 -6.78 14.79
CA GLU A 216 -0.78 -5.81 14.44
C GLU A 216 -0.48 -4.44 15.05
N LEU A 217 -0.05 -4.40 16.31
CA LEU A 217 0.31 -3.15 17.01
C LEU A 217 1.54 -2.47 16.40
N ALA A 218 2.49 -3.24 15.85
CA ALA A 218 3.66 -2.68 15.17
C ALA A 218 3.28 -1.96 13.85
N LEU A 219 2.28 -2.44 13.12
CA LEU A 219 1.79 -1.83 11.87
C LEU A 219 0.74 -0.74 12.07
N LEU A 220 0.02 -0.78 13.20
CA LEU A 220 -1.13 0.09 13.44
C LEU A 220 -0.79 1.59 13.38
N PRO A 221 0.30 2.10 14.00
CA PRO A 221 0.67 3.51 13.88
C PRO A 221 0.97 3.91 12.43
N LEU A 222 1.77 3.10 11.73
CA LEU A 222 2.19 3.33 10.35
C LEU A 222 1.01 3.42 9.39
N SER A 223 0.11 2.45 9.48
CA SER A 223 -1.00 2.33 8.53
C SER A 223 -2.18 3.19 8.96
N GLY A 224 -2.46 3.22 10.27
CA GLY A 224 -3.72 3.70 10.81
C GLY A 224 -3.77 5.21 10.99
N VAL A 225 -2.68 5.86 11.40
CA VAL A 225 -2.63 7.33 11.50
C VAL A 225 -2.91 8.00 10.16
N PRO A 226 -2.19 7.68 9.06
CA PRO A 226 -2.49 8.30 7.77
C PRO A 226 -3.85 7.89 7.20
N ALA A 227 -4.31 6.65 7.44
CA ALA A 227 -5.64 6.21 7.04
C ALA A 227 -6.76 6.98 7.75
N TYR A 228 -6.70 7.04 9.09
CA TYR A 228 -7.65 7.76 9.91
C TYR A 228 -7.73 9.23 9.53
N ARG A 229 -6.56 9.88 9.39
CA ARG A 229 -6.50 11.23 8.86
C ARG A 229 -7.17 11.26 7.49
N ALA A 230 -6.74 10.50 6.48
CA ALA A 230 -7.39 10.55 5.16
C ALA A 230 -8.91 10.35 5.17
N VAL A 231 -9.45 9.45 5.99
CA VAL A 231 -10.90 9.24 6.12
C VAL A 231 -11.61 10.48 6.67
N ARG A 232 -11.00 11.22 7.60
CA ARG A 232 -11.60 12.45 8.16
C ARG A 232 -11.82 13.54 7.11
N THR A 233 -11.04 13.60 6.02
CA THR A 233 -11.29 14.60 4.95
C THR A 233 -12.68 14.39 4.32
N LEU A 234 -13.21 13.18 4.42
CA LEU A 234 -14.48 12.74 3.82
C LEU A 234 -15.68 12.93 4.75
N THR A 235 -15.48 13.48 5.95
CA THR A 235 -16.54 13.64 6.95
C THR A 235 -17.72 14.46 6.42
N HIS A 236 -17.44 15.49 5.61
CA HIS A 236 -18.47 16.31 5.00
C HIS A 236 -19.37 15.53 4.03
N ILE A 237 -18.80 14.66 3.20
CA ILE A 237 -19.55 13.77 2.29
C ILE A 237 -20.31 12.73 3.10
N THR A 238 -19.66 12.14 4.11
CA THR A 238 -20.26 11.14 4.98
C THR A 238 -21.52 11.69 5.64
N ARG A 239 -21.46 12.88 6.24
CA ARG A 239 -22.62 13.53 6.86
C ARG A 239 -23.73 13.89 5.86
N ALA A 240 -23.38 14.20 4.61
CA ALA A 240 -24.34 14.61 3.60
C ALA A 240 -25.08 13.42 2.95
N LEU A 241 -24.41 12.27 2.81
CA LEU A 241 -24.92 11.14 2.02
C LEU A 241 -25.20 9.87 2.81
N VAL A 242 -24.48 9.63 3.91
CA VAL A 242 -24.74 8.46 4.74
C VAL A 242 -25.94 8.81 5.62
N GLN A 243 -27.12 8.34 5.22
CA GLN A 243 -28.25 8.34 6.12
C GLN A 243 -27.90 7.44 7.32
N PRO A 244 -28.18 7.87 8.56
CA PRO A 244 -28.00 7.03 9.74
C PRO A 244 -29.06 5.92 9.73
N ASP A 245 -28.84 4.90 8.91
CA ASP A 245 -29.72 3.74 8.88
C ASP A 245 -29.31 2.79 10.01
N VAL A 246 -29.85 3.07 11.20
CA VAL A 246 -29.59 2.34 12.46
C VAL A 246 -30.00 0.86 12.35
N ALA A 247 -30.70 0.44 11.29
CA ALA A 247 -31.19 -0.92 11.10
C ALA A 247 -30.33 -1.80 10.16
N ALA A 248 -29.40 -1.24 9.38
CA ALA A 248 -28.78 -1.94 8.24
C ALA A 248 -27.56 -2.81 8.58
N TRP A 249 -27.04 -2.75 9.81
CA TRP A 249 -25.89 -3.55 10.26
C TRP A 249 -26.22 -5.02 10.57
N ARG A 250 -27.33 -5.55 10.07
CA ARG A 250 -27.47 -7.01 10.02
C ARG A 250 -26.49 -7.51 8.97
N PRO A 251 -25.54 -8.40 9.31
CA PRO A 251 -24.72 -9.08 8.31
C PRO A 251 -25.67 -9.60 7.25
N ARG A 252 -25.42 -9.29 5.98
CA ARG A 252 -26.12 -9.93 4.86
C ARG A 252 -25.91 -11.43 5.01
N ARG A 253 -26.84 -12.09 5.70
CA ARG A 253 -26.90 -13.54 5.82
C ARG A 253 -27.17 -14.01 4.41
N ASN A 254 -26.13 -14.47 3.73
CA ASN A 254 -26.26 -15.26 2.51
C ASN A 254 -27.21 -16.42 2.82
N GLY A 255 -28.44 -16.31 2.36
CA GLY A 255 -29.46 -17.30 2.66
C GLY A 255 -30.86 -16.76 2.47
N HIS A 256 -31.23 -16.47 1.22
CA HIS A 256 -32.49 -16.93 0.67
C HIS A 256 -32.33 -17.07 -0.84
N SER A 257 -32.10 -18.32 -1.24
CA SER A 257 -32.48 -18.84 -2.54
C SER A 257 -33.94 -18.44 -2.76
N ARG A 258 -34.17 -17.44 -3.61
CA ARG A 258 -35.49 -17.14 -4.10
C ARG A 258 -35.72 -18.16 -5.22
N GLU A 259 -36.47 -19.21 -4.91
CA GLU A 259 -37.09 -20.05 -5.93
C GLU A 259 -37.91 -19.11 -6.82
N VAL A 260 -37.32 -18.78 -7.97
CA VAL A 260 -38.02 -18.18 -9.09
C VAL A 260 -38.65 -19.36 -9.80
N THR A 261 -39.94 -19.56 -9.56
CA THR A 261 -40.75 -20.44 -10.39
C THR A 261 -40.82 -19.84 -11.80
N SER A 262 -40.60 -20.72 -12.76
CA SER A 262 -40.88 -20.60 -14.20
C SER A 262 -42.28 -20.03 -14.45
N ASP A 263 -42.67 -19.45 -15.57
CA ASP A 263 -42.29 -19.57 -16.98
C ASP A 263 -42.71 -18.26 -17.66
N THR A 264 -41.85 -17.68 -18.52
CA THR A 264 -42.26 -16.96 -19.75
C THR A 264 -41.02 -16.52 -20.52
N ASP A 265 -40.85 -17.14 -21.69
CA ASP A 265 -40.38 -16.63 -22.99
C ASP A 265 -39.14 -15.70 -23.06
N GLU A 266 -38.06 -16.31 -23.54
CA GLU A 266 -37.10 -15.91 -24.60
C GLU A 266 -36.92 -14.41 -24.96
N ASP A 267 -35.63 -14.05 -25.07
CA ASP A 267 -35.07 -12.89 -25.79
C ASP A 267 -35.17 -11.48 -25.18
N ASP A 268 -34.76 -11.35 -23.91
CA ASP A 268 -34.11 -10.11 -23.47
C ASP A 268 -32.73 -10.45 -22.88
N VAL A 269 -31.67 -9.96 -23.53
CA VAL A 269 -30.31 -9.98 -23.01
C VAL A 269 -30.29 -9.03 -21.81
N VAL A 270 -30.75 -9.54 -20.67
CA VAL A 270 -30.61 -8.91 -19.37
C VAL A 270 -29.13 -8.93 -19.05
N ILE A 271 -28.41 -7.91 -19.54
CA ILE A 271 -27.18 -7.47 -18.92
C ILE A 271 -27.57 -7.25 -17.46
N MET A 272 -27.17 -8.16 -16.58
CA MET A 272 -27.24 -8.01 -15.14
C MET A 272 -26.38 -6.79 -14.77
N GLN A 273 -26.91 -5.60 -15.01
CA GLN A 273 -26.53 -4.40 -14.32
C GLN A 273 -26.94 -4.68 -12.87
N ARG A 274 -26.00 -5.26 -12.11
CA ARG A 274 -26.01 -5.24 -10.65
C ARG A 274 -26.50 -3.85 -10.29
N ARG A 275 -27.72 -3.75 -9.74
CA ARG A 275 -28.28 -2.48 -9.28
C ARG A 275 -27.35 -2.02 -8.17
N PHE A 276 -26.34 -1.24 -8.55
CA PHE A 276 -25.44 -0.61 -7.60
C PHE A 276 -26.33 0.16 -6.65
N ASP A 277 -26.08 -0.01 -5.36
CA ASP A 277 -26.79 0.74 -4.35
C ASP A 277 -26.40 2.22 -4.51
N THR A 278 -27.19 2.95 -5.28
CA THR A 278 -26.92 4.35 -5.62
C THR A 278 -27.09 5.27 -4.42
N THR A 279 -27.58 4.75 -3.29
CA THR A 279 -27.81 5.52 -2.07
C THR A 279 -26.52 5.77 -1.31
N ARG A 280 -25.57 4.81 -1.30
CA ARG A 280 -24.32 4.90 -0.54
C ARG A 280 -23.29 5.77 -1.26
N PRO A 281 -22.50 6.60 -0.55
CA PRO A 281 -21.39 7.31 -1.17
C PRO A 281 -20.33 6.33 -1.67
N ARG A 282 -19.74 6.60 -2.84
CA ARG A 282 -18.81 5.70 -3.52
C ARG A 282 -17.39 6.24 -3.46
N ILE A 283 -16.44 5.38 -3.13
CA ILE A 283 -15.02 5.76 -3.04
C ILE A 283 -14.12 4.75 -3.74
N LEU A 284 -13.11 5.25 -4.43
CA LEU A 284 -11.99 4.46 -4.94
C LEU A 284 -10.78 4.63 -4.01
N ILE A 285 -10.22 3.52 -3.54
CA ILE A 285 -9.01 3.51 -2.70
C ILE A 285 -7.88 2.83 -3.46
N LEU A 286 -6.80 3.57 -3.69
CA LEU A 286 -5.60 3.04 -4.34
C LEU A 286 -4.79 2.20 -3.34
N ARG A 287 -4.25 1.07 -3.83
CA ARG A 287 -3.50 0.09 -3.02
C ARG A 287 -4.27 -0.39 -1.78
N GLY A 288 -5.59 -0.52 -1.88
CA GLY A 288 -6.47 -0.90 -0.76
C GLY A 288 -6.21 -2.29 -0.15
N HIS A 289 -5.34 -3.11 -0.75
CA HIS A 289 -4.98 -4.44 -0.26
C HIS A 289 -4.13 -4.48 1.02
N ASP A 290 -3.36 -3.43 1.31
CA ASP A 290 -2.40 -3.38 2.42
C ASP A 290 -2.19 -1.95 2.95
N GLY A 291 -1.44 -1.81 4.04
CA GLY A 291 -0.99 -0.54 4.59
C GLY A 291 -2.12 0.45 4.93
N PRO A 292 -1.92 1.76 4.73
CA PRO A 292 -2.96 2.77 4.97
C PRO A 292 -4.23 2.57 4.14
N GLY A 293 -4.10 2.08 2.90
CA GLY A 293 -5.25 1.84 2.02
C GLY A 293 -6.20 0.78 2.59
N ALA A 294 -5.66 -0.30 3.15
CA ALA A 294 -6.44 -1.37 3.78
C ALA A 294 -7.21 -0.89 5.02
N LEU A 295 -6.59 -0.06 5.87
CA LEU A 295 -7.27 0.48 7.04
C LEU A 295 -8.33 1.52 6.67
N ALA A 296 -8.06 2.39 5.69
CA ALA A 296 -9.04 3.35 5.21
C ALA A 296 -10.28 2.64 4.62
N LEU A 297 -10.06 1.56 3.86
CA LEU A 297 -11.13 0.71 3.34
C LEU A 297 -12.00 0.17 4.47
N GLN A 298 -11.38 -0.43 5.48
CA GLN A 298 -12.08 -0.97 6.64
C GLN A 298 -12.88 0.08 7.42
N MET A 299 -12.35 1.29 7.60
CA MET A 299 -13.04 2.40 8.25
C MET A 299 -14.24 2.87 7.42
N LEU A 300 -14.07 3.01 6.10
CA LEU A 300 -15.11 3.54 5.21
C LEU A 300 -16.26 2.56 4.98
N VAL A 301 -15.96 1.26 4.86
CA VAL A 301 -17.01 0.22 4.80
C VAL A 301 -17.90 0.31 6.04
N ARG A 302 -17.31 0.42 7.24
CA ARG A 302 -18.03 0.60 8.50
C ARG A 302 -18.78 1.93 8.54
N ALA A 303 -18.23 2.99 7.97
CA ALA A 303 -18.94 4.26 7.81
C ALA A 303 -20.06 4.23 6.74
N GLY A 304 -20.38 3.07 6.17
CA GLY A 304 -21.49 2.89 5.22
C GLY A 304 -21.15 3.24 3.77
N TRP A 305 -19.88 3.45 3.44
CA TRP A 305 -19.45 3.76 2.07
C TRP A 305 -19.42 2.53 1.19
N SER A 306 -19.74 2.70 -0.09
CA SER A 306 -19.44 1.69 -1.10
C SER A 306 -18.00 1.83 -1.59
N VAL A 307 -17.16 0.85 -1.25
CA VAL A 307 -15.71 0.96 -1.40
C VAL A 307 -15.19 0.10 -2.54
N TRP A 308 -14.49 0.72 -3.48
CA TRP A 308 -13.76 0.08 -4.57
C TRP A 308 -12.27 0.09 -4.23
N ALA A 309 -11.64 -1.08 -4.25
CA ALA A 309 -10.24 -1.23 -3.88
C ALA A 309 -9.39 -1.53 -5.12
N HIS A 310 -8.41 -0.68 -5.40
CA HIS A 310 -7.37 -0.98 -6.38
C HIS A 310 -6.24 -1.79 -5.74
N VAL A 311 -5.83 -2.87 -6.41
CA VAL A 311 -4.69 -3.70 -6.05
C VAL A 311 -3.63 -3.53 -7.15
N PRO A 312 -2.43 -3.05 -6.82
CA PRO A 312 -1.35 -2.94 -7.79
C PRO A 312 -0.97 -4.33 -8.28
N VAL A 313 -0.76 -4.48 -9.58
CA VAL A 313 -0.28 -5.75 -10.13
C VAL A 313 1.11 -5.51 -10.72
N PRO A 314 2.18 -5.94 -10.03
CA PRO A 314 3.56 -5.61 -10.41
C PRO A 314 4.10 -6.47 -11.56
N PHE A 315 3.24 -7.29 -12.14
CA PHE A 315 3.55 -8.15 -13.26
C PHE A 315 2.46 -7.98 -14.31
N ASP A 316 2.84 -8.23 -15.57
CA ASP A 316 1.87 -8.31 -16.64
C ASP A 316 0.88 -9.42 -16.30
N LEU A 317 -0.38 -9.04 -16.11
CA LEU A 317 -1.47 -9.99 -16.23
C LEU A 317 -1.53 -10.35 -17.70
N PRO A 318 -1.54 -11.64 -18.07
CA PRO A 318 -1.97 -12.01 -19.41
C PRO A 318 -3.40 -11.51 -19.55
N GLY A 319 -3.56 -10.34 -20.18
CA GLY A 319 -4.86 -9.79 -20.45
C GLY A 319 -5.58 -10.75 -21.36
N LEU A 320 -6.76 -11.21 -20.94
CA LEU A 320 -7.78 -11.86 -21.75
C LEU A 320 -7.59 -11.57 -23.25
N PRO A 321 -7.08 -12.50 -24.07
CA PRO A 321 -7.63 -12.71 -25.39
C PRO A 321 -8.78 -13.74 -25.25
N PRO A 322 -9.84 -13.64 -26.04
CA PRO A 322 -10.80 -14.73 -26.13
C PRO A 322 -10.08 -15.96 -26.68
N HIS A 323 -10.06 -17.04 -25.91
CA HIS A 323 -9.99 -18.43 -26.39
C HIS A 323 -8.75 -18.94 -27.17
N GLU A 324 -7.71 -18.14 -27.40
CA GLU A 324 -6.58 -18.58 -28.24
C GLU A 324 -5.23 -18.42 -27.51
N PHE A 325 -4.48 -19.53 -27.41
CA PHE A 325 -3.06 -19.66 -27.00
C PHE A 325 -2.69 -19.88 -25.51
N GLU A 326 -3.47 -20.63 -24.71
CA GLU A 326 -2.88 -21.32 -23.54
C GLU A 326 -1.98 -22.51 -23.94
N GLU A 327 -2.16 -23.07 -25.14
CA GLU A 327 -1.42 -24.25 -25.61
C GLU A 327 0.04 -23.96 -26.03
N ASP A 328 0.40 -22.71 -26.34
CA ASP A 328 1.74 -22.35 -26.85
C ASP A 328 2.76 -21.95 -25.77
N LEU A 329 2.36 -21.88 -24.50
CA LEU A 329 3.32 -21.74 -23.40
C LEU A 329 3.97 -23.10 -23.12
N GLN A 330 4.94 -23.51 -23.95
CA GLN A 330 5.74 -24.73 -23.70
C GLN A 330 6.60 -24.66 -22.43
N ASP A 331 6.65 -23.50 -21.76
CA ASP A 331 7.43 -23.29 -20.55
C ASP A 331 6.58 -23.55 -19.29
N GLU A 332 6.66 -24.78 -18.78
CA GLU A 332 6.00 -25.21 -17.54
C GLU A 332 6.31 -24.29 -16.34
N ASP A 333 7.48 -23.63 -16.34
CA ASP A 333 7.84 -22.69 -15.28
C ASP A 333 7.03 -21.39 -15.34
N LYS A 334 6.69 -20.92 -16.54
CA LYS A 334 5.79 -19.76 -16.72
C LYS A 334 4.38 -20.10 -16.28
N LYS A 335 3.86 -21.28 -16.66
CA LYS A 335 2.54 -21.75 -16.20
C LYS A 335 2.47 -21.83 -14.68
N ARG A 336 3.48 -22.41 -14.03
CA ARG A 336 3.56 -22.46 -12.56
C ARG A 336 3.59 -21.08 -11.93
N THR A 337 4.35 -20.15 -12.51
CA THR A 337 4.44 -18.76 -12.03
C THR A 337 3.10 -18.03 -12.15
N LEU A 338 2.39 -18.20 -13.27
CA LEU A 338 1.05 -17.64 -13.48
C LEU A 338 0.02 -18.24 -12.51
N ALA A 339 0.08 -19.54 -12.26
CA ALA A 339 -0.79 -20.22 -11.28
C ALA A 339 -0.57 -19.65 -9.87
N ILE A 340 0.68 -19.46 -9.45
CA ILE A 340 1.01 -18.83 -8.15
C ILE A 340 0.44 -17.41 -8.07
N ARG A 341 0.63 -16.60 -9.12
CA ARG A 341 0.10 -15.23 -9.20
C ARG A 341 -1.43 -15.19 -9.14
N ARG A 342 -2.12 -16.14 -9.79
CA ARG A 342 -3.59 -16.24 -9.76
C ARG A 342 -4.09 -16.53 -8.34
N VAL A 343 -3.55 -17.56 -7.69
CA VAL A 343 -3.89 -17.93 -6.30
C VAL A 343 -3.65 -16.76 -5.34
N MET A 344 -2.53 -16.06 -5.53
CA MET A 344 -2.17 -14.88 -4.74
C MET A 344 -3.20 -13.73 -4.92
N LEU A 345 -3.59 -13.41 -6.14
CA LEU A 345 -4.60 -12.38 -6.43
C LEU A 345 -6.01 -12.77 -5.97
N GLU A 346 -6.37 -14.05 -6.03
CA GLU A 346 -7.62 -14.58 -5.46
C GLU A 346 -7.63 -14.45 -3.93
N ARG A 347 -6.50 -14.74 -3.27
CA ARG A 347 -6.35 -14.55 -1.82
C ARG A 347 -6.52 -13.09 -1.42
N ILE A 348 -5.89 -12.15 -2.14
CA ILE A 348 -6.03 -10.71 -1.88
C ILE A 348 -7.47 -10.26 -2.08
N GLU A 349 -8.11 -10.66 -3.18
CA GLU A 349 -9.51 -10.34 -3.43
C GLU A 349 -10.42 -10.90 -2.34
N LYS A 350 -10.28 -12.18 -1.98
CA LYS A 350 -11.04 -12.80 -0.90
C LYS A 350 -10.92 -12.02 0.41
N ARG A 351 -9.71 -11.56 0.75
CA ARG A 351 -9.46 -10.72 1.94
C ARG A 351 -10.18 -9.38 1.84
N LEU A 352 -10.07 -8.67 0.72
CA LEU A 352 -10.75 -7.39 0.47
C LEU A 352 -12.27 -7.53 0.54
N ARG A 353 -12.83 -8.59 -0.05
CA ARG A 353 -14.26 -8.92 0.05
C ARG A 353 -14.67 -9.22 1.49
N GLY A 354 -13.81 -9.91 2.24
CA GLY A 354 -13.99 -10.16 3.67
C GLY A 354 -14.05 -8.88 4.51
N TRP A 355 -13.33 -7.82 4.11
CA TRP A 355 -13.44 -6.49 4.71
C TRP A 355 -14.63 -5.67 4.22
N GLY A 356 -15.40 -6.17 3.25
CA GLY A 356 -16.58 -5.52 2.70
C GLY A 356 -16.34 -4.64 1.47
N ALA A 357 -15.24 -4.82 0.73
CA ALA A 357 -15.05 -4.16 -0.56
C ALA A 357 -16.13 -4.57 -1.57
N ASP A 358 -16.81 -3.59 -2.17
CA ASP A 358 -17.86 -3.82 -3.16
C ASP A 358 -17.31 -4.18 -4.53
N GLU A 359 -16.10 -3.71 -4.87
CA GLU A 359 -15.37 -4.16 -6.06
C GLU A 359 -13.85 -4.10 -5.84
N THR A 360 -13.12 -4.95 -6.56
CA THR A 360 -11.67 -5.06 -6.48
C THR A 360 -11.07 -5.04 -7.88
N GLU A 361 -10.22 -4.06 -8.16
CA GLU A 361 -9.64 -3.82 -9.48
C GLU A 361 -8.14 -4.13 -9.47
N LYS A 362 -7.71 -5.03 -10.36
CA LYS A 362 -6.35 -5.58 -10.43
C LYS A 362 -5.71 -5.15 -11.74
N THR A 363 -5.24 -3.91 -11.82
CA THR A 363 -4.68 -3.35 -13.06
C THR A 363 -3.72 -2.19 -12.76
N SER A 364 -3.09 -1.61 -13.77
CA SER A 364 -2.37 -0.35 -13.59
C SER A 364 -3.36 0.79 -13.30
N VAL A 365 -2.91 1.73 -12.48
CA VAL A 365 -3.77 2.83 -12.00
C VAL A 365 -4.24 3.73 -13.15
N THR A 366 -3.36 4.01 -14.11
CA THR A 366 -3.67 4.81 -15.30
C THR A 366 -4.68 4.12 -16.22
N ALA A 367 -4.57 2.81 -16.39
CA ALA A 367 -5.55 2.02 -17.12
C ALA A 367 -6.90 1.99 -16.38
N LEU A 368 -6.87 1.86 -15.04
CA LEU A 368 -8.06 1.89 -14.21
C LEU A 368 -8.82 3.20 -14.35
N PHE A 369 -8.15 4.34 -14.16
CA PHE A 369 -8.82 5.64 -14.29
C PHE A 369 -9.40 5.85 -15.69
N THR A 370 -8.66 5.45 -16.73
CA THR A 370 -9.10 5.54 -18.12
C THR A 370 -10.36 4.68 -18.34
N TYR A 371 -10.36 3.45 -17.84
CA TYR A 371 -11.49 2.53 -17.91
C TYR A 371 -12.72 3.09 -17.16
N LEU A 372 -12.54 3.55 -15.91
CA LEU A 372 -13.62 4.10 -15.08
C LEU A 372 -14.21 5.38 -15.67
N ALA A 373 -13.38 6.24 -16.24
CA ALA A 373 -13.82 7.46 -16.92
C ALA A 373 -14.64 7.13 -18.19
N ARG A 374 -14.18 6.15 -18.99
CA ARG A 374 -14.88 5.69 -20.21
C ARG A 374 -16.22 5.05 -19.89
N THR A 375 -16.26 4.20 -18.85
CA THR A 375 -17.48 3.53 -18.39
C THR A 375 -18.40 4.45 -17.59
N ARG A 376 -17.98 5.70 -17.34
CA ARG A 376 -18.71 6.72 -16.59
C ARG A 376 -19.12 6.25 -15.19
N VAL A 377 -18.28 5.42 -14.58
CA VAL A 377 -18.48 4.98 -13.20
C VAL A 377 -18.30 6.19 -12.29
N ARG A 378 -19.25 6.35 -11.36
CA ARG A 378 -19.31 7.52 -10.49
C ARG A 378 -18.66 7.25 -9.15
N PHE A 379 -17.85 8.22 -8.72
CA PHE A 379 -17.25 8.24 -7.39
C PHE A 379 -17.48 9.61 -6.75
N ASP A 380 -17.64 9.60 -5.44
CA ASP A 380 -17.70 10.81 -4.61
C ASP A 380 -16.34 11.16 -4.04
N ALA A 381 -15.48 10.15 -3.85
CA ALA A 381 -14.14 10.35 -3.34
C ALA A 381 -13.09 9.41 -3.96
N VAL A 382 -11.83 9.83 -3.87
CA VAL A 382 -10.64 9.00 -4.14
C VAL A 382 -9.66 9.16 -2.97
N ILE A 383 -9.20 8.05 -2.42
CA ILE A 383 -8.01 8.01 -1.53
C ILE A 383 -6.83 7.48 -2.33
N ASP A 384 -5.83 8.33 -2.51
CA ASP A 384 -4.61 8.06 -3.23
C ASP A 384 -3.45 7.79 -2.26
N THR A 385 -2.84 6.61 -2.39
CA THR A 385 -1.67 6.16 -1.63
C THR A 385 -0.43 5.99 -2.52
N ILE A 386 -0.47 6.51 -3.75
CA ILE A 386 0.55 6.35 -4.78
C ILE A 386 1.25 7.68 -5.01
N GLY A 387 0.48 8.76 -5.09
CA GLY A 387 0.99 10.09 -5.41
C GLY A 387 1.30 10.26 -6.89
N GLY A 388 1.78 11.44 -7.24
CA GLY A 388 2.06 11.84 -8.61
C GLY A 388 1.01 12.79 -9.17
N ARG A 389 1.46 13.74 -10.00
CA ARG A 389 0.58 14.72 -10.65
C ARG A 389 -0.44 14.03 -11.54
N GLU A 390 0.00 13.00 -12.26
CA GLU A 390 -0.79 12.18 -13.17
C GLU A 390 -1.94 11.47 -12.44
N ILE A 391 -1.72 11.02 -11.21
CA ILE A 391 -2.76 10.37 -10.39
C ILE A 391 -3.80 11.40 -9.95
N TRP A 392 -3.37 12.60 -9.56
CA TRP A 392 -4.28 13.70 -9.27
C TRP A 392 -5.11 14.10 -10.49
N GLU A 393 -4.49 14.28 -11.67
CA GLU A 393 -5.20 14.70 -12.88
C GLU A 393 -6.22 13.65 -13.34
N ALA A 394 -5.85 12.37 -13.27
CA ALA A 394 -6.74 11.25 -13.56
C ALA A 394 -7.91 11.18 -12.56
N GLY A 395 -7.62 11.29 -11.25
CA GLY A 395 -8.63 11.30 -10.20
C GLY A 395 -9.57 12.51 -10.29
N ARG A 396 -9.05 13.69 -10.61
CA ARG A 396 -9.84 14.90 -10.85
C ARG A 396 -10.78 14.72 -12.03
N THR A 397 -10.30 14.14 -13.12
CA THR A 397 -11.11 13.86 -14.31
C THR A 397 -12.27 12.94 -13.95
N LEU A 398 -11.99 11.85 -13.25
CA LEU A 398 -13.00 10.90 -12.77
C LEU A 398 -14.04 11.55 -11.85
N LEU A 399 -13.60 12.36 -10.87
CA LEU A 399 -14.49 13.02 -9.89
C LEU A 399 -15.28 14.19 -10.47
N SER A 400 -14.82 14.77 -11.59
CA SER A 400 -15.51 15.90 -12.25
C SER A 400 -16.68 15.48 -13.13
N LEU A 401 -16.89 14.17 -13.34
CA LEU A 401 -17.96 13.65 -14.18
C LEU A 401 -19.35 14.14 -13.71
N PRO A 402 -20.24 14.54 -14.63
CA PRO A 402 -21.56 15.04 -14.28
C PRO A 402 -22.41 14.05 -13.49
N VAL A 403 -22.99 14.53 -12.39
CA VAL A 403 -23.91 13.75 -11.54
C VAL A 403 -25.35 14.07 -11.94
N HIS A 404 -26.11 13.04 -12.34
CA HIS A 404 -27.54 13.17 -12.67
C HIS A 404 -28.46 13.10 -11.45
N ASP A 405 -27.93 12.66 -10.30
CA ASP A 405 -28.67 12.58 -9.06
C ASP A 405 -28.75 13.98 -8.41
N ALA A 406 -29.97 14.51 -8.29
CA ALA A 406 -30.22 15.82 -7.72
C ALA A 406 -29.77 15.93 -6.26
N ALA A 407 -29.85 14.84 -5.48
CA ALA A 407 -29.41 14.82 -4.09
C ALA A 407 -27.90 14.99 -3.95
N ARG A 408 -27.14 14.61 -4.99
CA ARG A 408 -25.68 14.65 -5.04
C ARG A 408 -25.14 15.81 -5.86
N ALA A 409 -26.00 16.55 -6.56
CA ALA A 409 -25.59 17.63 -7.46
C ALA A 409 -24.86 18.79 -6.74
N SER A 410 -25.16 19.00 -5.45
CA SER A 410 -24.53 20.03 -4.61
C SER A 410 -23.25 19.55 -3.92
N ILE A 411 -22.98 18.25 -3.94
CA ILE A 411 -21.86 17.67 -3.20
C ILE A 411 -20.65 17.71 -4.12
N GLU A 412 -19.53 18.19 -3.61
CA GLU A 412 -18.28 18.27 -4.36
C GLU A 412 -17.55 16.92 -4.29
N GLY A 413 -16.78 16.58 -5.33
CA GLY A 413 -15.94 15.38 -5.28
C GLY A 413 -14.75 15.62 -4.36
N GLN A 414 -14.21 14.60 -3.69
CA GLN A 414 -13.05 14.75 -2.81
C GLN A 414 -11.89 13.85 -3.23
N PHE A 415 -10.74 14.44 -3.52
CA PHE A 415 -9.50 13.72 -3.72
C PHE A 415 -8.59 13.92 -2.51
N THR A 416 -8.12 12.83 -1.93
CA THR A 416 -7.22 12.86 -0.78
C THR A 416 -6.00 12.02 -1.07
N THR A 417 -4.81 12.62 -1.05
CA THR A 417 -3.54 11.90 -1.25
C THR A 417 -2.75 11.80 0.05
N LEU A 418 -2.04 10.69 0.24
CA LEU A 418 -1.07 10.46 1.32
C LEU A 418 0.36 10.80 0.89
N VAL A 419 0.61 10.98 -0.40
CA VAL A 419 1.96 11.07 -0.98
C VAL A 419 2.23 12.45 -1.56
N GLY A 420 1.24 13.06 -2.21
CA GLY A 420 1.40 14.33 -2.90
C GLY A 420 1.97 14.17 -4.31
N ASP A 421 2.65 15.20 -4.82
CA ASP A 421 3.04 15.29 -6.24
C ASP A 421 4.31 14.57 -6.62
N ALA A 422 5.22 14.42 -5.67
CA ALA A 422 6.57 13.95 -5.91
C ALA A 422 6.74 12.62 -5.19
N PRO A 423 6.20 11.51 -5.72
CA PRO A 423 6.23 10.21 -5.05
C PRO A 423 7.66 9.73 -4.79
N ASP A 424 8.62 10.12 -5.62
CA ASP A 424 10.03 9.74 -5.43
C ASP A 424 10.72 10.50 -4.28
N ARG A 425 10.08 11.54 -3.75
CA ARG A 425 10.60 12.35 -2.66
C ARG A 425 9.75 12.17 -1.40
N VAL A 426 10.27 11.40 -0.47
CA VAL A 426 9.64 11.16 0.83
C VAL A 426 9.49 12.45 1.65
N VAL A 427 10.56 13.26 1.71
CA VAL A 427 10.56 14.50 2.49
C VAL A 427 10.06 15.65 1.64
N SER A 428 8.83 16.08 1.91
CA SER A 428 8.19 17.20 1.23
C SER A 428 8.99 18.50 1.35
N THR A 429 9.00 19.28 0.28
CA THR A 429 9.58 20.63 0.24
C THR A 429 8.53 21.70 0.44
N ALA A 430 8.95 22.94 0.74
CA ALA A 430 8.03 24.09 0.78
C ALA A 430 7.27 24.29 -0.55
N SER A 431 7.90 23.98 -1.69
CA SER A 431 7.27 24.03 -3.01
C SER A 431 6.13 23.02 -3.14
N ASP A 432 6.26 21.84 -2.55
CA ASP A 432 5.22 20.81 -2.54
C ASP A 432 4.00 21.28 -1.75
N HIS A 433 4.22 21.87 -0.57
CA HIS A 433 3.15 22.45 0.24
C HIS A 433 2.45 23.61 -0.48
N PHE A 434 3.21 24.47 -1.14
CA PHE A 434 2.64 25.56 -1.94
C PHE A 434 1.75 25.01 -3.07
N ARG A 435 2.22 24.04 -3.85
CA ARG A 435 1.43 23.42 -4.94
C ARG A 435 0.16 22.76 -4.42
N ALA A 436 0.26 22.04 -3.31
CA ALA A 436 -0.90 21.46 -2.63
C ALA A 436 -1.91 22.54 -2.20
N GLY A 437 -1.44 23.66 -1.65
CA GLY A 437 -2.27 24.81 -1.29
C GLY A 437 -2.98 25.44 -2.49
N VAL A 438 -2.26 25.64 -3.61
CA VAL A 438 -2.86 26.17 -4.85
C VAL A 438 -4.01 25.27 -5.35
N ARG A 439 -3.85 23.94 -5.27
CA ARG A 439 -4.93 23.01 -5.63
C ARG A 439 -6.13 23.10 -4.70
N ALA A 440 -5.88 23.16 -3.40
CA ALA A 440 -6.94 23.25 -2.39
C ALA A 440 -7.77 24.54 -2.58
N LEU A 441 -7.13 25.66 -2.93
CA LEU A 441 -7.78 26.95 -3.13
C LEU A 441 -8.50 27.10 -4.47
N ARG A 442 -8.36 26.13 -5.39
CA ARG A 442 -8.95 26.16 -6.75
C ARG A 442 -8.57 27.41 -7.57
N ILE A 443 -7.47 28.07 -7.20
CA ILE A 443 -6.99 29.30 -7.84
C ILE A 443 -6.51 28.91 -9.25
N GLY A 444 -7.32 29.19 -10.27
CA GLY A 444 -6.92 29.11 -11.68
C GLY A 444 -7.87 28.43 -12.65
N ASN A 445 -8.95 27.75 -12.22
CA ASN A 445 -9.62 26.78 -13.11
C ASN A 445 -11.11 27.02 -13.48
N SER A 446 -11.68 28.19 -13.22
CA SER A 446 -13.08 28.47 -13.58
C SER A 446 -13.30 28.95 -15.03
N LYS A 447 -12.25 29.11 -15.85
CA LYS A 447 -12.41 29.63 -17.23
C LYS A 447 -11.81 28.79 -18.37
N GLY A 448 -11.08 27.70 -18.11
CA GLY A 448 -10.24 27.07 -19.15
C GLY A 448 -10.45 25.59 -19.48
N ALA A 449 -11.32 24.84 -18.80
CA ALA A 449 -11.36 23.38 -18.96
C ALA A 449 -12.65 22.86 -19.63
N LEU A 450 -12.43 22.10 -20.71
CA LEU A 450 -13.36 21.29 -21.53
C LEU A 450 -14.07 21.96 -22.73
N GLN A 451 -13.30 22.31 -23.75
CA GLN A 451 -13.60 21.82 -25.11
C GLN A 451 -12.94 20.44 -25.23
N VAL A 452 -13.66 19.38 -24.83
CA VAL A 452 -13.31 18.04 -25.31
C VAL A 452 -13.82 17.99 -26.74
N HIS A 453 -12.90 17.80 -27.68
CA HIS A 453 -13.19 17.51 -29.08
C HIS A 453 -14.19 16.34 -29.14
N ASP A 454 -15.41 16.62 -29.60
CA ASP A 454 -16.44 15.64 -29.98
C ASP A 454 -16.09 15.03 -31.36
N ASP A 455 -14.83 14.63 -31.56
CA ASP A 455 -14.38 14.01 -32.82
C ASP A 455 -14.61 12.50 -32.75
N ALA A 456 -15.89 12.13 -32.88
CA ALA A 456 -16.30 10.82 -33.35
C ALA A 456 -17.46 11.02 -34.34
N GLU A 457 -17.14 11.58 -35.51
CA GLU A 457 -17.98 11.50 -36.70
C GLU A 457 -18.14 10.03 -37.09
N PHE A 458 -19.22 9.41 -36.62
CA PHE A 458 -19.81 8.25 -37.28
C PHE A 458 -20.88 8.79 -38.23
N SER A 459 -20.47 9.06 -39.47
CA SER A 459 -21.34 9.52 -40.54
C SER A 459 -22.29 8.39 -40.98
N GLN A 460 -23.57 8.49 -40.60
CA GLN A 460 -24.67 7.90 -41.37
C GLN A 460 -25.62 9.02 -41.82
N PRO A 461 -25.92 9.15 -43.12
CA PRO A 461 -26.89 10.10 -43.60
C PRO A 461 -28.28 9.45 -43.61
N SER A 462 -29.23 9.95 -42.81
CA SER A 462 -30.65 9.90 -43.19
C SER A 462 -31.52 10.84 -42.37
N VAL A 463 -32.13 11.76 -43.14
CA VAL A 463 -33.50 12.28 -43.07
C VAL A 463 -34.05 12.74 -41.71
N THR A 464 -34.32 14.04 -41.66
CA THR A 464 -34.97 14.81 -40.58
C THR A 464 -36.39 14.34 -40.26
N PRO A 465 -36.83 14.56 -39.01
CA PRO A 465 -37.98 15.45 -38.86
C PRO A 465 -37.75 16.55 -37.81
N ALA A 466 -38.34 17.71 -38.09
CA ALA A 466 -38.35 18.90 -37.23
C ALA A 466 -38.98 18.57 -35.87
N ARG A 467 -38.15 18.50 -34.82
CA ARG A 467 -38.58 18.25 -33.44
C ARG A 467 -37.95 19.31 -32.53
N GLY A 468 -38.79 19.94 -31.71
CA GLY A 468 -38.50 21.17 -30.99
C GLY A 468 -37.16 21.21 -30.26
N LYS A 469 -36.56 22.41 -30.24
CA LYS A 469 -35.35 22.76 -29.48
C LYS A 469 -35.56 22.46 -28.00
N ARG A 470 -35.37 21.21 -27.57
CA ARG A 470 -35.14 20.87 -26.17
C ARG A 470 -33.80 21.49 -25.82
N ASP A 471 -33.83 22.54 -25.02
CA ASP A 471 -32.65 23.11 -24.39
C ASP A 471 -31.88 21.99 -23.68
N ARG A 472 -30.86 21.46 -24.35
CA ARG A 472 -29.86 20.58 -23.74
C ARG A 472 -29.10 21.46 -22.76
N ARG A 473 -29.62 21.56 -21.52
CA ARG A 473 -28.92 22.19 -20.41
C ARG A 473 -27.56 21.50 -20.30
N LYS A 474 -26.51 22.19 -20.76
CA LYS A 474 -25.13 21.70 -20.66
C LYS A 474 -24.86 21.38 -19.21
N MET A 475 -24.72 20.10 -18.88
CA MET A 475 -24.46 19.69 -17.51
C MET A 475 -23.07 20.17 -17.12
N LYS A 476 -23.01 20.95 -16.04
CA LYS A 476 -21.75 21.50 -15.55
C LYS A 476 -20.93 20.38 -14.91
N PRO A 477 -19.60 20.33 -15.14
CA PRO A 477 -18.71 19.45 -14.40
C PRO A 477 -18.81 19.69 -12.89
N ARG A 478 -18.66 18.62 -12.10
CA ARG A 478 -18.64 18.67 -10.63
C ARG A 478 -17.32 19.30 -10.16
N SER A 479 -17.38 20.17 -9.15
CA SER A 479 -16.18 20.69 -8.49
C SER A 479 -15.49 19.58 -7.70
N VAL A 480 -14.15 19.63 -7.63
CA VAL A 480 -13.34 18.62 -6.93
C VAL A 480 -12.47 19.32 -5.89
N ASN A 481 -12.61 18.89 -4.64
CA ASN A 481 -11.76 19.24 -3.51
C ASN A 481 -10.48 18.42 -3.50
N TYR A 482 -9.42 19.02 -2.96
CA TYR A 482 -8.11 18.41 -2.83
C TYR A 482 -7.65 18.52 -1.38
N ALA A 483 -7.18 17.40 -0.83
CA ALA A 483 -6.54 17.36 0.48
C ALA A 483 -5.26 16.52 0.40
N TRP A 484 -4.22 16.95 1.10
CA TRP A 484 -2.98 16.19 1.25
C TRP A 484 -2.75 15.89 2.72
N VAL A 485 -2.77 14.60 3.06
CA VAL A 485 -2.40 14.10 4.38
C VAL A 485 -0.90 13.81 4.35
N ASN A 486 -0.11 14.79 4.75
CA ASN A 486 1.33 14.64 4.74
C ASN A 486 1.78 13.76 5.92
N VAL A 487 2.48 12.68 5.63
CA VAL A 487 3.08 11.76 6.62
C VAL A 487 4.13 12.45 7.50
N MET A 488 4.67 13.58 7.04
CA MET A 488 5.59 14.44 7.80
C MET A 488 4.91 15.30 8.86
N SER A 489 3.59 15.51 8.75
CA SER A 489 2.88 16.50 9.58
C SER A 489 2.57 15.95 10.97
N ASP A 490 2.99 16.68 12.00
CA ASP A 490 2.75 16.30 13.39
C ASP A 490 1.30 16.52 13.78
N VAL A 491 0.69 17.54 13.18
CA VAL A 491 -0.66 17.98 13.43
C VAL A 491 -1.48 17.84 12.15
N ASP A 492 -2.71 17.36 12.25
CA ASP A 492 -3.64 17.32 11.12
C ASP A 492 -4.29 18.70 10.86
N TRP A 493 -5.18 18.79 9.86
CA TRP A 493 -5.82 20.07 9.54
C TRP A 493 -6.83 20.54 10.59
N GLU A 494 -7.19 19.72 11.58
CA GLU A 494 -8.08 20.08 12.69
C GLU A 494 -7.30 20.44 13.96
N GLY A 495 -5.96 20.39 13.91
CA GLY A 495 -5.13 20.70 15.07
C GLY A 495 -4.83 19.49 15.97
N ALA A 496 -5.26 18.28 15.59
CA ALA A 496 -5.02 17.08 16.39
C ALA A 496 -3.62 16.51 16.10
N ASP A 497 -2.92 16.10 17.15
CA ASP A 497 -1.54 15.62 17.03
C ASP A 497 -1.47 14.13 16.58
N VAL A 498 -0.26 13.57 16.56
CA VAL A 498 -0.06 12.15 16.23
C VAL A 498 -0.66 11.24 17.31
N ARG A 499 -0.52 11.59 18.60
CA ARG A 499 -1.04 10.81 19.71
C ARG A 499 -2.57 10.73 19.69
N ASP A 500 -3.26 11.81 19.33
CA ASP A 500 -4.72 11.82 19.15
C ASP A 500 -5.14 10.84 18.04
N SER A 501 -4.41 10.86 16.92
CA SER A 501 -4.64 9.97 15.79
C SER A 501 -4.38 8.50 16.15
N LEU A 502 -3.34 8.23 16.95
CA LEU A 502 -3.03 6.90 17.48
C LEU A 502 -4.14 6.40 18.39
N SER A 503 -4.63 7.26 19.29
CA SER A 503 -5.72 6.91 20.21
C SER A 503 -7.00 6.53 19.46
N ALA A 504 -7.40 7.34 18.48
CA ALA A 504 -8.57 7.06 17.66
C ALA A 504 -8.41 5.75 16.85
N THR A 505 -7.23 5.55 16.27
CA THR A 505 -6.92 4.34 15.51
C THR A 505 -6.98 3.08 16.38
N LEU A 506 -6.36 3.13 17.56
CA LEU A 506 -6.40 2.03 18.53
C LEU A 506 -7.83 1.74 18.99
N ALA A 507 -8.62 2.78 19.26
CA ALA A 507 -10.02 2.62 19.64
C ALA A 507 -10.83 1.89 18.55
N MET A 508 -10.66 2.25 17.28
CA MET A 508 -11.29 1.53 16.16
C MET A 508 -10.78 0.10 16.01
N ALA A 509 -9.47 -0.12 16.19
CA ALA A 509 -8.88 -1.46 16.11
C ALA A 509 -9.44 -2.40 17.19
N VAL A 510 -9.56 -1.91 18.43
CA VAL A 510 -10.06 -2.69 19.57
C VAL A 510 -11.57 -2.84 19.54
N LYS A 511 -12.33 -1.76 19.28
CA LYS A 511 -13.79 -1.76 19.39
C LYS A 511 -14.49 -2.24 18.13
N GLU A 512 -13.94 -1.92 16.97
CA GLU A 512 -14.60 -2.15 15.68
C GLU A 512 -13.89 -3.23 14.86
N GLY A 513 -12.72 -3.71 15.29
CA GLY A 513 -11.94 -4.70 14.56
C GLY A 513 -11.28 -4.15 13.30
N VAL A 514 -10.96 -2.86 13.26
CA VAL A 514 -10.19 -2.24 12.16
C VAL A 514 -8.71 -2.59 12.33
N ARG A 515 -8.25 -3.68 11.69
CA ARG A 515 -6.92 -4.26 11.96
C ARG A 515 -5.99 -4.23 10.74
N PRO A 516 -4.68 -3.99 10.91
CA PRO A 516 -3.70 -4.11 9.84
C PRO A 516 -3.63 -5.54 9.29
N ALA A 517 -3.31 -5.69 8.01
CA ALA A 517 -3.21 -7.00 7.38
C ALA A 517 -1.87 -7.68 7.70
N VAL A 518 -1.83 -8.44 8.80
CA VAL A 518 -0.71 -9.33 9.14
C VAL A 518 -0.91 -10.70 8.47
N GLY A 519 0.18 -11.38 8.12
CA GLY A 519 0.12 -12.75 7.55
C GLY A 519 1.10 -12.94 6.40
N LEU A 520 0.66 -13.60 5.33
CA LEU A 520 1.49 -13.87 4.15
C LEU A 520 1.77 -12.60 3.36
N SER A 521 2.98 -12.47 2.80
CA SER A 521 3.30 -11.38 1.89
C SER A 521 2.41 -11.44 0.64
N ASP A 522 1.93 -10.28 0.22
CA ASP A 522 1.02 -10.15 -0.92
C ASP A 522 1.72 -10.30 -2.26
N PHE A 523 3.01 -9.97 -2.34
CA PHE A 523 3.83 -10.09 -3.56
C PHE A 523 5.20 -10.68 -3.22
N PRO A 524 5.32 -12.00 -2.99
CA PRO A 524 6.60 -12.62 -2.71
C PRO A 524 7.49 -12.61 -3.96
N ASP A 525 8.80 -12.40 -3.78
CA ASP A 525 9.79 -12.50 -4.86
C ASP A 525 9.86 -13.93 -5.40
N LEU A 526 9.40 -14.13 -6.65
CA LEU A 526 9.42 -15.42 -7.34
C LEU A 526 10.71 -15.65 -8.15
N SER A 527 11.63 -14.68 -8.20
CA SER A 527 12.79 -14.71 -9.10
C SER A 527 13.94 -15.61 -8.63
N LYS A 528 13.98 -15.99 -7.35
CA LYS A 528 15.07 -16.78 -6.76
C LYS A 528 14.94 -18.29 -7.06
N LYS A 529 15.10 -18.67 -8.33
CA LYS A 529 15.40 -20.06 -8.76
C LYS A 529 16.90 -20.35 -8.76
N GLY A 530 17.60 -19.95 -7.70
CA GLY A 530 18.99 -20.35 -7.49
C GLY A 530 19.07 -21.81 -7.04
N LYS A 531 19.81 -22.66 -7.78
CA LYS A 531 20.10 -24.06 -7.45
C LYS A 531 20.81 -24.28 -6.11
N GLU A 532 21.28 -23.20 -5.47
CA GLU A 532 21.79 -23.21 -4.09
C GLU A 532 20.72 -22.67 -3.14
N ARG A 533 19.64 -23.44 -2.96
CA ARG A 533 18.81 -23.29 -1.77
C ARG A 533 19.65 -23.77 -0.58
N MET A 534 20.49 -22.89 -0.04
CA MET A 534 20.94 -23.01 1.34
C MET A 534 19.65 -23.17 2.17
N LYS A 535 19.51 -24.33 2.80
CA LYS A 535 18.45 -24.64 3.77
C LYS A 535 18.59 -23.68 4.96
N ASN A 536 18.18 -22.44 4.79
CA ASN A 536 17.87 -21.59 5.93
C ASN A 536 16.58 -22.17 6.53
N LYS A 537 16.76 -22.98 7.58
CA LYS A 537 15.74 -23.72 8.34
C LYS A 537 14.81 -22.78 9.14
N PHE A 538 14.33 -21.71 8.54
CA PHE A 538 13.27 -20.88 9.11
C PHE A 538 12.02 -21.16 8.29
N GLY A 539 11.33 -22.23 8.67
CA GLY A 539 10.12 -22.72 7.99
C GLY A 539 10.16 -24.22 7.72
N GLY A 540 9.63 -25.00 8.66
CA GLY A 540 9.45 -26.44 8.50
C GLY A 540 8.23 -26.73 7.63
N GLY A 541 8.33 -26.54 6.31
CA GLY A 541 7.23 -26.83 5.40
C GLY A 541 7.61 -26.54 3.94
N ASP A 542 7.38 -27.52 3.07
CA ASP A 542 7.76 -27.49 1.67
C ASP A 542 7.06 -26.35 0.90
N GLY A 543 7.77 -25.23 0.72
CA GLY A 543 7.35 -24.11 -0.14
C GLY A 543 6.76 -22.90 0.55
N GLU A 544 7.09 -22.64 1.81
CA GLU A 544 6.56 -21.52 2.59
C GLU A 544 6.79 -20.16 1.90
N THR A 545 5.67 -19.46 1.69
CA THR A 545 5.65 -18.06 1.27
C THR A 545 6.19 -17.22 2.42
N LEU A 546 7.16 -16.34 2.15
CA LEU A 546 7.68 -15.40 3.14
C LEU A 546 6.50 -14.64 3.78
N GLY A 547 6.34 -14.82 5.08
CA GLY A 547 5.40 -14.04 5.88
C GLY A 547 5.81 -12.57 5.93
N LYS A 548 4.86 -11.70 6.24
CA LYS A 548 5.11 -10.29 6.56
C LYS A 548 5.87 -10.11 7.86
N VAL A 549 5.93 -11.14 8.71
CA VAL A 549 6.65 -11.09 9.99
C VAL A 549 7.99 -11.75 9.82
N ILE A 550 9.07 -11.03 10.12
CA ILE A 550 10.45 -11.50 9.99
C ILE A 550 11.24 -11.31 11.29
N PRO A 551 12.22 -12.18 11.56
CA PRO A 551 13.20 -11.96 12.63
C PRO A 551 14.03 -10.70 12.41
N PHE A 552 14.50 -10.07 13.49
CA PHE A 552 15.24 -8.81 13.45
C PHE A 552 16.47 -8.88 12.54
N GLU A 553 17.25 -9.95 12.65
CA GLU A 553 18.48 -10.20 11.91
C GLU A 553 18.25 -10.32 10.40
N ASN A 554 17.04 -10.69 9.98
CA ASN A 554 16.66 -10.84 8.58
C ASN A 554 16.09 -9.56 7.97
N THR A 555 15.89 -8.51 8.77
CA THR A 555 15.32 -7.22 8.34
C THR A 555 16.03 -6.58 7.14
N PRO A 556 17.37 -6.61 7.01
CA PRO A 556 18.03 -6.05 5.83
C PRO A 556 17.55 -6.63 4.49
N GLN A 557 17.05 -7.88 4.49
CA GLN A 557 16.57 -8.58 3.29
C GLN A 557 15.25 -8.02 2.75
N VAL A 558 14.56 -7.19 3.52
CA VAL A 558 13.31 -6.52 3.11
C VAL A 558 13.58 -5.19 2.42
N PHE A 559 14.77 -4.61 2.64
CA PHE A 559 15.23 -3.39 1.99
C PHE A 559 15.98 -3.68 0.69
N ILE A 560 15.35 -4.47 -0.18
CA ILE A 560 15.78 -4.75 -1.55
C ILE A 560 14.55 -4.72 -2.47
N ALA A 561 14.74 -4.59 -3.78
CA ALA A 561 13.65 -4.76 -4.74
C ALA A 561 13.04 -6.18 -4.60
N GLY A 562 11.71 -6.30 -4.56
CA GLY A 562 11.04 -7.57 -4.24
C GLY A 562 11.02 -7.94 -2.75
N GLY A 563 11.57 -7.11 -1.86
CA GLY A 563 11.66 -7.37 -0.42
C GLY A 563 10.34 -7.30 0.36
N GLY A 564 9.21 -7.03 -0.31
CA GLY A 564 7.87 -7.00 0.30
C GLY A 564 7.38 -5.61 0.75
N LEU A 565 8.22 -4.57 0.72
CA LEU A 565 7.79 -3.18 0.95
C LEU A 565 7.30 -2.48 -0.32
N GLU A 566 7.51 -3.08 -1.49
CA GLU A 566 7.05 -2.52 -2.76
C GLU A 566 5.52 -2.60 -2.90
N HIS A 567 4.99 -1.81 -3.83
CA HIS A 567 3.56 -1.79 -4.15
C HIS A 567 2.63 -1.47 -2.97
N GLY A 568 3.14 -0.79 -1.93
CA GLY A 568 2.39 -0.45 -0.72
C GLY A 568 2.27 -1.61 0.28
N GLY A 569 3.10 -2.64 0.12
CA GLY A 569 3.24 -3.72 1.08
C GLY A 569 3.81 -3.25 2.40
N THR A 570 3.46 -3.97 3.47
CA THR A 570 3.98 -3.74 4.82
C THR A 570 4.63 -5.00 5.40
N VAL A 571 5.62 -4.79 6.27
CA VAL A 571 6.37 -5.86 6.94
C VAL A 571 6.52 -5.53 8.43
N VAL A 572 6.57 -6.55 9.27
CA VAL A 572 6.89 -6.47 10.70
C VAL A 572 8.25 -7.11 10.95
N SER A 573 9.17 -6.34 11.52
CA SER A 573 10.42 -6.86 12.07
C SER A 573 10.26 -7.10 13.57
N ARG A 574 10.41 -8.35 14.03
CA ARG A 574 10.37 -8.71 15.46
C ARG A 574 11.75 -8.55 16.07
N ILE A 575 11.87 -7.63 17.03
CA ILE A 575 13.11 -7.27 17.72
C ILE A 575 13.32 -8.08 18.99
N ALA A 576 12.29 -8.16 19.83
CA ALA A 576 12.32 -8.90 21.08
C ALA A 576 11.12 -9.85 21.13
N GLY A 577 11.37 -11.10 21.52
CA GLY A 577 10.38 -12.17 21.57
C GLY A 577 10.93 -13.49 21.09
#